data_AF-A0A7S3WDY6-F1
#
_entry.id   AF-A0A7S3WDY6-F1
#
_cell.length_a   1.000
_cell.length_b   1.000
_cell.length_c   1.000
_cell.angle_alpha   90.00
_cell.angle_beta   90.00
_cell.angle_gamma   90.00
#
_symmetry.space_group_name_H-M   'P 1'
#
loop_
_entity.id
_entity.type
_entity.pdbx_description
1 polymer ?
#
loop_
_entity_poly.entity_id
_entity_poly.type
_entity_poly.pdbx_seq_one_letter_code
_entity_poly.pdbx_strand_id
1 'polypeptide(L)'
;GGSYSPPVVLEEGGGVGEYNRANRSMHHFNENSLGVVTCVLLAGYVFPLPVMILTLVFAIGRVLHQLGYSKGYGKHAPGFVLAMIGMLSLEMLVFLAAVKSFTQ
;
A
#
# COMPACT_ATOMS: atom_id res chain seq x y z
N GLY A 1 -4.22 22.53 -32.78
CA GLY A 1 -3.37 21.40 -32.35
C GLY A 1 -3.95 20.85 -31.08
N GLY A 2 -4.81 19.83 -31.18
CA GLY A 2 -5.36 19.15 -30.01
C GLY A 2 -4.38 18.07 -29.57
N SER A 3 -3.87 18.19 -28.35
CA SER A 3 -2.99 17.17 -27.76
C SER A 3 -3.81 15.90 -27.55
N TYR A 4 -3.52 14.84 -28.32
CA TYR A 4 -4.11 13.51 -28.15
C TYR A 4 -3.52 12.86 -26.89
N SER A 5 -4.01 13.28 -25.72
CA SER A 5 -3.90 12.47 -24.51
C SER A 5 -4.65 11.17 -24.76
N PRO A 6 -4.07 9.98 -24.51
CA PRO A 6 -4.79 8.72 -24.67
C PRO A 6 -6.07 8.81 -23.84
N PRO A 7 -7.26 8.84 -24.50
CA PRO A 7 -8.49 9.35 -23.89
C PRO A 7 -8.94 8.49 -22.71
N VAL A 8 -8.44 7.26 -22.61
CA VAL A 8 -8.88 6.32 -21.58
C VAL A 8 -8.14 6.52 -20.27
N VAL A 9 -6.84 6.89 -20.22
CA VAL A 9 -6.06 6.86 -18.96
C VAL A 9 -6.17 8.15 -18.14
N LEU A 10 -6.46 9.27 -18.81
CA LEU A 10 -6.53 10.60 -18.21
C LEU A 10 -7.96 11.11 -18.05
N GLU A 11 -8.96 10.32 -18.44
CA GLU A 11 -10.36 10.63 -18.14
C GLU A 11 -10.61 10.51 -16.64
N GLU A 12 -11.10 11.57 -16.02
CA GLU A 12 -11.31 11.63 -14.56
C GLU A 12 -12.80 11.55 -14.18
N GLY A 13 -13.71 11.70 -15.16
CA GLY A 13 -15.15 11.72 -14.98
C GLY A 13 -15.83 10.36 -15.14
N GLY A 14 -16.99 10.22 -14.48
CA GLY A 14 -17.89 9.07 -14.64
C GLY A 14 -17.26 7.72 -14.27
N GLY A 15 -17.86 6.63 -14.75
CA GLY A 15 -17.38 5.27 -14.49
C GLY A 15 -15.97 4.99 -15.04
N VAL A 16 -15.58 5.64 -16.14
CA VAL A 16 -14.22 5.53 -16.70
C VAL A 16 -13.20 6.13 -15.73
N GLY A 17 -13.48 7.31 -15.16
CA GLY A 17 -12.63 7.91 -14.14
C GLY A 17 -12.52 7.08 -12.87
N GLU A 18 -13.60 6.45 -12.42
CA GLU A 18 -13.57 5.51 -11.29
C GLU A 18 -12.65 4.31 -11.56
N TYR A 19 -12.77 3.72 -12.75
CA TYR A 19 -11.93 2.61 -13.21
C TYR A 19 -10.46 3.02 -13.30
N ASN A 20 -10.16 4.18 -13.89
CA ASN A 20 -8.79 4.69 -14.01
C ASN A 20 -8.13 4.93 -12.66
N ARG A 21 -8.87 5.51 -11.71
CA ARG A 21 -8.38 5.67 -10.35
C ARG A 21 -8.13 4.31 -9.69
N ALA A 22 -9.07 3.38 -9.78
CA ALA A 22 -8.91 2.03 -9.24
C ALA A 22 -7.65 1.34 -9.79
N ASN A 23 -7.43 1.40 -11.11
CA ASN A 23 -6.24 0.87 -11.77
C ASN A 23 -4.95 1.55 -11.27
N ARG A 24 -4.93 2.87 -11.16
CA ARG A 24 -3.76 3.61 -10.62
C ARG A 24 -3.45 3.18 -9.18
N SER A 25 -4.47 3.04 -8.33
CA SER A 25 -4.29 2.54 -6.97
C SER A 25 -3.80 1.09 -6.92
N MET A 26 -4.19 0.24 -7.88
CA MET A 26 -3.71 -1.13 -8.03
C MET A 26 -2.26 -1.19 -8.50
N HIS A 27 -1.87 -0.39 -9.47
CA HIS A 27 -0.46 -0.29 -9.89
C HIS A 27 0.44 0.16 -8.73
N HIS A 28 0.04 1.22 -8.02
CA HIS A 28 0.76 1.68 -6.83
C HIS A 28 0.82 0.61 -5.74
N PHE A 29 -0.22 -0.21 -5.58
CA PHE A 29 -0.17 -1.35 -4.66
C PHE A 29 0.91 -2.34 -5.07
N ASN A 30 0.89 -2.75 -6.33
CA ASN A 30 1.77 -3.79 -6.84
C ASN A 30 3.24 -3.38 -6.73
N GLU A 31 3.56 -2.13 -7.06
CA GLU A 31 4.91 -1.56 -6.96
C GLU A 31 5.47 -1.60 -5.53
N ASN A 32 4.61 -1.43 -4.52
CA ASN A 32 5.03 -1.39 -3.11
C ASN A 32 4.85 -2.73 -2.36
N SER A 33 4.10 -3.68 -2.91
CA SER A 33 3.74 -4.92 -2.21
C SER A 33 4.94 -5.83 -1.98
N LEU A 34 5.91 -5.83 -2.90
CA LEU A 34 7.09 -6.67 -2.78
C LEU A 34 7.92 -6.33 -1.53
N GLY A 35 8.07 -5.04 -1.22
CA GLY A 35 8.75 -4.58 -0.01
C GLY A 35 8.06 -5.07 1.27
N VAL A 36 6.73 -4.98 1.32
CA VAL A 36 5.94 -5.46 2.47
C VAL A 36 6.07 -6.96 2.65
N VAL A 37 5.93 -7.75 1.59
CA VAL A 37 6.08 -9.22 1.63
C VAL A 37 7.48 -9.59 2.14
N THR A 38 8.50 -8.90 1.65
CA THR A 38 9.89 -9.10 2.10
C THR A 38 10.02 -8.82 3.60
N CYS A 39 9.43 -7.73 4.09
CA CYS A 39 9.47 -7.41 5.52
C CYS A 39 8.74 -8.45 6.39
N VAL A 40 7.59 -8.94 5.92
CA VAL A 40 6.84 -10.00 6.61
C VAL A 40 7.67 -11.27 6.75
N LEU A 41 8.39 -11.67 5.69
CA LEU A 41 9.25 -12.85 5.72
C LEU A 41 10.46 -12.67 6.65
N LEU A 42 11.13 -11.52 6.58
CA LEU A 42 12.35 -11.25 7.35
C LEU A 42 12.07 -11.05 8.85
N ALA A 43 11.04 -10.28 9.19
CA ALA A 43 10.71 -9.98 10.59
C ALA A 43 9.80 -11.04 11.22
N GLY A 44 9.04 -11.81 10.43
CA GLY A 44 8.01 -12.73 10.92
C GLY A 44 8.54 -13.86 11.79
N TYR A 45 9.77 -14.32 11.53
CA TYR A 45 10.41 -15.33 12.38
C TYR A 45 10.82 -14.78 13.75
N VAL A 46 11.24 -13.52 13.81
CA VAL A 46 11.73 -12.87 15.04
C VAL A 46 10.59 -12.28 15.87
N PHE A 47 9.57 -11.74 15.20
CA PHE A 47 8.44 -11.02 15.81
C PHE A 47 7.10 -11.47 15.21
N PRO A 48 6.68 -12.74 15.40
CA PRO A 48 5.54 -13.32 14.68
C PRO A 48 4.20 -12.61 14.94
N LEU A 49 3.88 -12.36 16.22
CA LEU A 49 2.61 -11.72 16.58
C LEU A 49 2.54 -10.24 16.13
N PRO A 50 3.57 -9.39 16.37
CA PRO A 50 3.59 -8.03 15.83
C PRO A 50 3.47 -7.97 14.30
N VAL A 51 4.21 -8.84 13.60
CA VAL A 51 4.17 -8.90 12.13
C VAL A 51 2.78 -9.27 11.62
N MET A 52 2.10 -10.24 12.25
CA MET A 52 0.72 -10.61 11.90
C MET A 52 -0.23 -9.41 12.03
N ILE A 53 -0.18 -8.69 13.16
CA ILE A 53 -1.03 -7.53 13.42
C ILE A 53 -0.77 -6.43 12.38
N LEU A 54 0.49 -6.08 12.14
CA LEU A 54 0.85 -5.03 11.18
C LEU A 54 0.48 -5.40 9.75
N THR A 55 0.57 -6.68 9.38
CA THR A 55 0.13 -7.18 8.08
C THR A 55 -1.38 -7.01 7.89
N LEU A 56 -2.18 -7.29 8.93
CA LEU A 56 -3.62 -7.04 8.90
C LEU A 56 -3.95 -5.54 8.79
N VAL A 57 -3.26 -4.70 9.56
CA VAL A 57 -3.40 -3.23 9.48
C VAL A 57 -3.09 -2.72 8.08
N PHE A 58 -1.99 -3.19 7.48
CA PHE A 58 -1.63 -2.87 6.11
C PHE A 58 -2.72 -3.32 5.13
N ALA A 59 -3.18 -4.57 5.21
CA ALA A 59 -4.19 -5.11 4.31
C ALA A 59 -5.52 -4.34 4.39
N ILE A 60 -6.00 -4.05 5.61
CA ILE A 60 -7.21 -3.23 5.81
C ILE A 60 -7.01 -1.83 5.24
N GLY A 61 -5.89 -1.18 5.53
CA GLY A 61 -5.55 0.13 4.97
C GLY A 61 -5.56 0.14 3.44
N ARG A 62 -5.02 -0.91 2.79
CA ARG A 62 -5.01 -1.05 1.33
C ARG A 62 -6.40 -1.23 0.74
N VAL A 63 -7.26 -2.03 1.36
CA VAL A 63 -8.67 -2.18 0.94
C VAL A 63 -9.40 -0.84 1.04
N LEU A 64 -9.27 -0.15 2.19
CA LEU A 64 -9.89 1.17 2.38
C LEU A 64 -9.36 2.21 1.40
N HIS A 65 -8.05 2.20 1.11
CA HIS A 65 -7.42 3.08 0.13
C HIS A 65 -8.03 2.88 -1.26
N GLN A 66 -8.12 1.62 -1.73
CA GLN A 66 -8.65 1.29 -3.06
C GLN A 66 -10.13 1.66 -3.18
N LEU A 67 -10.94 1.36 -2.16
CA LEU A 67 -12.36 1.72 -2.11
C LEU A 67 -12.57 3.24 -2.06
N GLY A 68 -11.71 3.98 -1.34
CA GLY A 68 -11.76 5.43 -1.28
C GLY A 68 -11.37 6.06 -2.63
N TYR A 69 -10.29 5.57 -3.24
CA TYR A 69 -9.75 6.14 -4.47
C TYR A 69 -10.67 5.96 -5.68
N SER A 70 -11.38 4.82 -5.77
CA SER A 70 -12.38 4.63 -6.83
C SER A 70 -13.49 5.68 -6.74
N LYS A 71 -13.95 6.01 -5.52
CA LYS A 71 -15.05 6.96 -5.24
C LYS A 71 -14.68 8.45 -5.34
N GLY A 72 -13.42 8.78 -5.61
CA GLY A 72 -12.96 10.15 -5.82
C GLY A 72 -11.57 10.43 -5.24
N TYR A 73 -10.92 11.46 -5.78
CA TYR A 73 -9.63 11.92 -5.29
C TYR A 73 -9.73 12.45 -3.85
N GLY A 74 -8.72 12.23 -3.02
CA GLY A 74 -8.70 12.59 -1.59
C GLY A 74 -9.39 11.59 -0.64
N LYS A 75 -10.45 10.89 -1.06
CA LYS A 75 -11.17 9.91 -0.20
C LYS A 75 -10.34 8.68 0.19
N HIS A 76 -9.22 8.46 -0.49
CA HIS A 76 -8.27 7.39 -0.22
C HIS A 76 -7.32 7.67 0.95
N ALA A 77 -7.18 8.94 1.37
CA ALA A 77 -6.16 9.36 2.32
C ALA A 77 -6.21 8.61 3.68
N PRO A 78 -7.37 8.33 4.28
CA PRO A 78 -7.40 7.57 5.55
C PRO A 78 -6.85 6.14 5.40
N GLY A 79 -7.23 5.45 4.32
CA GLY A 79 -6.70 4.13 4.00
C GLY A 79 -5.21 4.17 3.67
N PHE A 80 -4.76 5.25 3.00
CA PHE A 80 -3.34 5.49 2.70
C PHE A 80 -2.51 5.55 4.00
N VAL A 81 -2.93 6.40 4.95
CA VAL A 81 -2.23 6.59 6.22
C VAL A 81 -2.19 5.29 7.01
N LEU A 82 -3.31 4.56 7.07
CA LEU A 82 -3.36 3.27 7.78
C LEU A 82 -2.40 2.24 7.16
N ALA A 83 -2.36 2.16 5.82
CA ALA A 83 -1.43 1.30 5.11
C ALA A 83 0.03 1.72 5.34
N MET A 84 0.33 3.02 5.36
CA MET A 84 1.68 3.55 5.64
C MET A 84 2.14 3.17 7.05
N ILE A 85 1.28 3.30 8.06
CA ILE A 85 1.64 2.92 9.44
C ILE A 85 2.03 1.44 9.49
N GLY A 86 1.24 0.56 8.86
CA GLY A 86 1.56 -0.87 8.81
C GLY A 86 2.90 -1.15 8.11
N MET A 87 3.12 -0.55 6.94
CA MET A 87 4.34 -0.73 6.14
C MET A 87 5.59 -0.23 6.87
N LEU A 88 5.61 1.02 7.32
CA LEU A 88 6.78 1.60 8.00
C LEU A 88 7.09 0.88 9.32
N SER A 89 6.06 0.43 10.03
CA SER A 89 6.27 -0.36 11.26
C SER A 89 6.90 -1.72 10.96
N LEU A 90 6.52 -2.38 9.85
CA LEU A 90 7.14 -3.63 9.40
C LEU A 90 8.61 -3.41 9.05
N GLU A 91 8.94 -2.34 8.33
CA GLU A 91 10.33 -1.97 8.01
C GLU A 91 11.17 -1.77 9.28
N MET A 92 10.62 -1.10 10.30
CA MET A 92 11.29 -0.94 11.59
C MET A 92 11.50 -2.26 12.32
N LEU A 93 10.57 -3.21 12.25
CA LEU A 93 10.77 -4.55 12.82
C LEU A 93 11.89 -5.31 12.11
N VAL A 94 12.04 -5.16 10.80
CA VAL A 94 13.18 -5.74 10.05
C VAL A 94 14.50 -5.13 10.53
N PHE A 95 14.55 -3.80 10.68
CA PHE A 95 15.74 -3.13 11.22
C PHE A 95 16.10 -3.65 12.62
N LEU A 96 15.12 -3.78 13.52
CA LEU A 96 15.34 -4.32 14.86
C LEU A 96 15.77 -5.79 14.83
N ALA A 97 15.22 -6.60 13.94
CA ALA A 97 15.64 -7.99 13.75
C ALA A 97 17.10 -8.06 13.30
N ALA A 98 17.51 -7.19 12.38
CA ALA A 98 18.91 -7.09 11.94
C ALA A 98 19.84 -6.68 13.08
N VAL A 99 19.50 -5.62 13.84
CA VAL A 99 20.30 -5.21 15.02
C VAL A 99 20.44 -6.36 16.01
N LYS A 100 19.34 -7.06 16.32
CA LYS A 100 19.35 -8.21 17.23
C LYS A 100 20.30 -9.32 16.74
N SER A 101 20.38 -9.57 15.44
CA SER A 101 21.27 -10.59 14.87
C SER A 101 22.76 -10.28 15.02
N PHE A 102 23.14 -9.01 15.22
CA PHE A 102 24.54 -8.62 15.46
C PHE A 102 24.94 -8.61 16.95
N THR A 103 23.95 -8.66 17.84
CA THR A 103 24.18 -8.57 19.31
C THR A 103 24.01 -9.90 20.04
N GLN A 104 23.65 -10.97 19.32
CA GLN A 104 23.53 -12.35 19.83
C GLN A 104 24.66 -13.21 19.30
#